data_AF-A0A428AMU9-F1
#
_entry.id   AF-A0A428AMU9-F1
#
_cell.length_a   1.000
_cell.length_b   1.000
_cell.length_c   1.000
_cell.angle_alpha   90.00
_cell.angle_beta   90.00
_cell.angle_gamma   90.00
#
_symmetry.space_group_name_H-M   'P 1'
#
loop_
_entity.id
_entity.type
_entity.pdbx_description
1 polymer ?
#
loop_
_entity_poly.entity_id
_entity_poly.type
_entity_poly.pdbx_seq_one_letter_code
_entity_poly.pdbx_strand_id
1 'polypeptide(L)'
;MKWSKTKSLITLLVLAGLSLLSWTLYLYCNKQYYGQFHKYTGKAKIDDYEMIADGAGAIVHWVSTTPDEDKKMEEFGSYGFVQNTRVGSRYILRQNMKLKDTPYYLQERPIDGAYWTLSIYQVKGMKLEEETELDLYKLVEDYNVDYIPAELGDIYTWKGQEYLKIQIRDLKNYQNTKPLFLNLQNKKIEENEILAQDFNRKLGVTTSTSWDDKANGIKTVSVGGEFSIDKAFLEQTQFSKSSKPYKLLEKGNATVFILNSKNSAVQFEREATVYSLFLPSTVNVYEAVNIPSELSVDSQEHIVNSKEEFDRYYDIEKARKLYHETE
;
A
#
# COMPACT_ATOMS: atom_id res chain seq x y z
N MET A 1 33.64 -56.62 17.91
CA MET A 1 32.29 -56.95 18.43
C MET A 1 31.32 -56.97 17.25
N LYS A 2 30.76 -58.13 16.84
CA LYS A 2 29.84 -58.21 15.69
C LYS A 2 28.47 -57.63 16.06
N TRP A 3 28.03 -56.58 15.36
CA TRP A 3 26.72 -55.97 15.57
C TRP A 3 25.63 -56.96 15.12
N SER A 4 24.74 -57.38 16.03
CA SER A 4 23.65 -58.31 15.65
C SER A 4 22.55 -57.59 14.88
N LYS A 5 21.89 -58.31 13.97
CA LYS A 5 20.76 -57.78 13.18
C LYS A 5 19.67 -57.16 14.09
N THR A 6 19.40 -57.77 15.24
CA THR A 6 18.45 -57.26 16.25
C THR A 6 18.89 -55.93 16.85
N LYS A 7 20.17 -55.78 17.20
CA LYS A 7 20.70 -54.50 17.71
C LYS A 7 20.65 -53.42 16.64
N SER A 8 20.92 -53.76 15.38
CA SER A 8 20.80 -52.81 14.25
C SER A 8 19.36 -52.34 14.04
N LEU A 9 18.38 -53.25 14.13
CA LEU A 9 16.96 -52.92 14.00
C LEU A 9 16.48 -51.99 15.12
N ILE A 10 16.86 -52.29 16.37
CA ILE A 10 16.52 -51.46 17.54
C ILE A 10 17.12 -50.05 17.39
N THR A 11 18.40 -49.95 16.99
CA THR A 11 19.03 -48.63 16.75
C THR A 11 18.29 -47.84 15.67
N LEU A 12 17.87 -48.49 14.58
CA LEU A 12 17.15 -47.84 13.49
C LEU A 12 15.75 -47.36 13.94
N LEU A 13 15.04 -48.15 14.76
CA LEU A 13 13.77 -47.76 15.36
C LEU A 13 13.91 -46.59 16.34
N VAL A 14 14.97 -46.57 17.15
CA VAL A 14 15.25 -45.45 18.07
C VAL A 14 15.55 -44.17 17.27
N LEU A 15 16.36 -44.25 16.22
CA LEU A 15 16.65 -43.11 15.34
C LEU A 15 15.38 -42.61 14.65
N ALA A 16 14.54 -43.51 14.12
CA ALA A 16 13.27 -43.15 13.52
C ALA A 16 12.32 -42.48 14.53
N GLY A 17 12.26 -43.00 15.76
CA GLY A 17 11.46 -42.42 16.84
C GLY A 17 11.93 -41.04 17.26
N LEU A 18 13.25 -40.82 17.40
CA LEU A 18 13.82 -39.51 17.69
C LEU A 18 13.60 -38.52 16.55
N SER A 19 13.74 -38.95 15.30
CA SER A 19 13.43 -38.12 14.13
C SER A 19 11.96 -37.70 14.13
N LEU A 20 11.03 -38.63 14.38
CA LEU A 20 9.60 -38.32 14.49
C LEU A 20 9.31 -37.34 15.63
N LEU A 21 9.88 -37.55 16.81
CA LEU A 21 9.75 -36.64 17.95
C LEU A 21 10.31 -35.25 17.64
N SER A 22 11.48 -35.17 17.01
CA SER A 22 12.06 -33.89 16.61
C SER A 22 11.20 -33.15 15.59
N TRP A 23 10.61 -33.89 14.65
CA TRP A 23 9.71 -33.35 13.63
C TRP A 23 8.40 -32.85 14.25
N THR A 24 7.79 -33.61 15.16
CA THR A 24 6.55 -33.18 15.83
C THR A 24 6.78 -31.98 16.74
N LEU A 25 7.90 -31.92 17.46
CA LEU A 25 8.29 -30.75 18.25
C LEU A 25 8.54 -29.54 17.35
N TYR A 26 9.23 -29.73 16.21
CA TYR A 26 9.42 -28.68 15.22
C TYR A 26 8.07 -28.13 14.73
N LEU A 27 7.15 -28.99 14.31
CA LEU A 27 5.81 -28.56 13.86
C LEU A 27 5.04 -27.82 14.96
N TYR A 28 5.06 -28.35 16.20
CA TYR A 28 4.37 -27.75 17.34
C TYR A 28 4.92 -26.36 17.66
N CYS A 29 6.24 -26.22 17.81
CA CYS A 29 6.87 -24.94 18.14
C CYS A 29 6.64 -23.89 17.05
N ASN A 30 6.79 -24.26 15.77
CA ASN A 30 6.56 -23.31 14.67
C ASN A 30 5.08 -22.90 14.59
N LYS A 31 4.14 -23.83 14.75
CA LYS A 31 2.70 -23.52 14.75
C LYS A 31 2.32 -22.60 15.91
N GLN A 32 2.89 -22.80 17.10
CA GLN A 32 2.67 -21.90 18.23
C GLN A 32 3.26 -20.51 18.00
N TYR A 33 4.51 -20.45 17.49
CA TYR A 33 5.19 -19.18 17.28
C TYR A 33 4.61 -18.36 16.12
N TYR A 34 4.42 -18.94 14.94
CA TYR A 34 3.95 -18.20 13.77
C TYR A 34 2.43 -18.07 13.73
N GLY A 35 1.70 -19.06 14.27
CA GLY A 35 0.24 -19.03 14.34
C GLY A 35 -0.34 -17.96 15.27
N GLN A 36 0.48 -17.33 16.12
CA GLN A 36 0.02 -16.25 17.00
C GLN A 36 -0.12 -14.89 16.28
N PHE A 37 0.42 -14.74 15.07
CA PHE A 37 0.41 -13.46 14.34
C PHE A 37 -0.80 -13.39 13.40
N HIS A 38 -1.77 -12.53 13.72
CA HIS A 38 -2.98 -12.32 12.92
C HIS A 38 -2.78 -11.29 11.80
N LYS A 39 -1.70 -10.50 11.86
CA LYS A 39 -1.36 -9.50 10.86
C LYS A 39 0.08 -9.70 10.43
N TYR A 40 0.27 -9.98 9.14
CA TYR A 40 1.59 -10.20 8.56
C TYR A 40 1.66 -9.71 7.12
N THR A 41 2.75 -9.04 6.78
CA THR A 41 3.02 -8.55 5.43
C THR A 41 4.43 -8.90 4.96
N GLY A 42 5.27 -9.44 5.86
CA GLY A 42 6.72 -9.50 5.70
C GLY A 42 7.37 -8.14 5.48
N LYS A 43 8.68 -8.15 5.26
CA LYS A 43 9.43 -6.98 4.78
C LYS A 43 9.79 -7.16 3.31
N ALA A 44 9.61 -6.12 2.52
CA ALA A 44 9.99 -6.12 1.12
C ALA A 44 10.57 -4.77 0.68
N LYS A 45 11.32 -4.81 -0.42
CA LYS A 45 11.87 -3.62 -1.06
C LYS A 45 11.60 -3.62 -2.55
N ILE A 46 11.71 -2.45 -3.17
CA ILE A 46 11.65 -2.31 -4.63
C ILE A 46 13.00 -2.73 -5.19
N ASP A 47 13.03 -3.76 -6.04
CA ASP A 47 14.24 -4.20 -6.76
C ASP A 47 14.26 -3.78 -8.23
N ASP A 48 13.09 -3.56 -8.83
CA ASP A 48 12.94 -3.05 -10.19
C ASP A 48 11.67 -2.20 -10.31
N TYR A 49 11.73 -1.14 -11.11
CA TYR A 49 10.59 -0.25 -11.33
C TYR A 49 10.73 0.52 -12.64
N GLU A 50 9.62 1.07 -13.12
CA GLU A 50 9.60 2.04 -14.22
C GLU A 50 8.53 3.11 -13.98
N MET A 51 8.92 4.38 -14.09
CA MET A 51 7.98 5.50 -14.08
C MET A 51 7.26 5.60 -15.41
N ILE A 52 5.96 5.83 -15.38
CA ILE A 52 5.09 5.86 -16.57
C ILE A 52 4.24 7.13 -16.57
N ALA A 53 3.58 7.41 -17.71
CA ALA A 53 2.65 8.54 -17.86
C ALA A 53 3.26 9.87 -17.37
N ASP A 54 4.49 10.17 -17.79
CA ASP A 54 5.22 11.39 -17.41
C ASP A 54 5.30 11.65 -15.89
N GLY A 55 5.39 10.58 -15.10
CA GLY A 55 5.48 10.64 -13.64
C GLY A 55 4.13 10.64 -12.93
N ALA A 56 3.02 10.45 -13.64
CA ALA A 56 1.71 10.21 -13.04
C ALA A 56 1.58 8.81 -12.43
N GLY A 57 2.41 7.85 -12.85
CA GLY A 57 2.39 6.49 -12.29
C GLY A 57 3.75 5.81 -12.27
N ALA A 58 3.80 4.66 -11.61
CA ALA A 58 4.98 3.79 -11.54
C ALA A 58 4.56 2.32 -11.57
N ILE A 59 5.29 1.49 -12.31
CA ILE A 59 5.20 0.02 -12.23
C ILE A 59 6.33 -0.44 -11.34
N VAL A 60 6.01 -1.13 -10.26
CA VAL A 60 6.94 -1.49 -9.19
C VAL A 60 6.92 -2.99 -8.97
N HIS A 61 8.10 -3.62 -8.96
CA HIS A 61 8.27 -4.99 -8.52
C HIS A 61 8.84 -5.00 -7.10
N TRP A 62 8.22 -5.81 -6.24
CA TRP A 62 8.63 -5.96 -4.84
C TRP A 62 9.32 -7.31 -4.64
N VAL A 63 10.44 -7.30 -3.93
CA VAL A 63 11.13 -8.51 -3.48
C VAL A 63 11.15 -8.58 -1.96
N SER A 64 10.84 -9.75 -1.41
CA SER A 64 10.96 -9.97 0.02
C SER A 64 12.41 -9.85 0.49
N THR A 65 12.59 -9.17 1.62
CA THR A 65 13.85 -9.12 2.35
C THR A 65 13.91 -10.16 3.48
N THR A 66 12.79 -10.83 3.75
CA THR A 66 12.64 -11.86 4.80
C THR A 66 12.03 -13.15 4.26
N PRO A 67 12.56 -13.74 3.16
CA PRO A 67 11.89 -14.84 2.45
C PRO A 67 11.76 -16.11 3.30
N ASP A 68 12.65 -16.34 4.25
CA ASP A 68 12.54 -17.50 5.15
C ASP A 68 11.42 -17.31 6.20
N GLU A 69 11.23 -16.09 6.70
CA GLU A 69 10.08 -15.77 7.57
C GLU A 69 8.77 -15.87 6.80
N ASP A 70 8.74 -15.39 5.55
CA ASP A 70 7.55 -15.48 4.69
C ASP A 70 7.13 -16.93 4.47
N LYS A 71 8.08 -17.83 4.17
CA LYS A 71 7.78 -19.27 4.02
C LYS A 71 7.23 -19.87 5.31
N LYS A 72 7.75 -19.48 6.48
CA LYS A 72 7.24 -19.96 7.76
C LYS A 72 5.84 -19.42 8.06
N MET A 73 5.58 -18.16 7.75
CA MET A 73 4.27 -17.56 7.89
C MET A 73 3.25 -18.18 6.94
N GLU A 74 3.64 -18.51 5.71
CA GLU A 74 2.80 -19.24 4.76
C GLU A 74 2.51 -20.68 5.23
N GLU A 75 3.52 -21.37 5.78
CA GLU A 75 3.39 -22.77 6.23
C GLU A 75 2.60 -22.90 7.56
N PHE A 76 2.80 -21.97 8.51
CA PHE A 76 2.33 -22.12 9.90
C PHE A 76 1.44 -20.98 10.40
N GLY A 77 1.41 -19.83 9.70
CA GLY A 77 0.67 -18.65 10.11
C GLY A 77 -0.83 -18.74 9.81
N SER A 78 -1.58 -17.81 10.39
CA SER A 78 -3.01 -17.63 10.13
C SER A 78 -3.34 -16.14 10.19
N TYR A 79 -2.84 -15.38 9.21
CA TYR A 79 -2.97 -13.93 9.15
C TYR A 79 -3.97 -13.48 8.09
N GLY A 80 -4.62 -12.35 8.35
CA GLY A 80 -5.55 -11.73 7.40
C GLY A 80 -4.84 -10.86 6.36
N PHE A 81 -5.57 -10.52 5.28
CA PHE A 81 -5.13 -9.51 4.33
C PHE A 81 -4.89 -8.17 5.02
N VAL A 82 -3.81 -7.51 4.60
CA VAL A 82 -3.44 -6.16 4.99
C VAL A 82 -3.07 -5.45 3.70
N GLN A 83 -3.62 -4.26 3.49
CA GLN A 83 -3.14 -3.43 2.42
C GLN A 83 -1.77 -2.85 2.79
N ASN A 84 -0.75 -3.19 2.02
CA ASN A 84 0.62 -2.93 2.43
C ASN A 84 1.13 -1.55 2.05
N THR A 85 0.39 -0.75 1.29
CA THR A 85 0.95 0.38 0.55
C THR A 85 0.13 1.64 0.72
N ARG A 86 0.80 2.79 0.71
CA ARG A 86 0.17 4.12 0.64
C ARG A 86 0.90 4.91 -0.43
N VAL A 87 0.16 5.57 -1.29
CA VAL A 87 0.71 6.35 -2.39
C VAL A 87 0.32 7.81 -2.26
N GLY A 88 1.27 8.67 -2.56
CA GLY A 88 1.13 10.11 -2.69
C GLY A 88 1.62 10.54 -4.07
N SER A 89 1.57 11.83 -4.33
CA SER A 89 2.12 12.43 -5.54
C SER A 89 3.65 12.33 -5.62
N ARG A 90 4.36 12.31 -4.47
CA ARG A 90 5.83 12.24 -4.41
C ARG A 90 6.37 11.09 -3.55
N TYR A 91 5.52 10.22 -3.02
CA TYR A 91 5.95 9.12 -2.17
C TYR A 91 5.18 7.83 -2.47
N ILE A 92 5.90 6.71 -2.45
CA ILE A 92 5.35 5.36 -2.36
C ILE A 92 5.81 4.80 -1.02
N LEU A 93 4.86 4.38 -0.20
CA LEU A 93 5.12 3.84 1.13
C LEU A 93 4.69 2.38 1.15
N ARG A 94 5.46 1.54 1.85
CA ARG A 94 5.05 0.18 2.20
C ARG A 94 5.08 0.01 3.72
N GLN A 95 3.96 -0.30 4.33
CA GLN A 95 3.92 -0.77 5.71
C GLN A 95 4.35 -2.24 5.78
N ASN A 96 5.27 -2.51 6.70
CA ASN A 96 5.74 -3.84 7.04
C ASN A 96 5.23 -4.15 8.44
N MET A 97 4.45 -5.22 8.58
CA MET A 97 3.77 -5.54 9.83
C MET A 97 3.90 -7.02 10.16
N LYS A 98 4.18 -7.30 11.43
CA LYS A 98 4.04 -8.62 12.06
C LYS A 98 3.50 -8.41 13.47
N LEU A 99 2.19 -8.54 13.64
CA LEU A 99 1.50 -8.27 14.90
C LEU A 99 0.57 -9.42 15.30
N LYS A 100 0.39 -9.54 16.62
CA LYS A 100 -0.50 -10.53 17.23
C LYS A 100 -1.97 -10.24 17.01
N ASP A 101 -2.35 -9.01 16.68
CA ASP A 101 -3.73 -8.64 16.40
C ASP A 101 -3.75 -7.41 15.47
N THR A 102 -4.93 -7.03 15.02
CA THR A 102 -5.19 -5.73 14.39
C THR A 102 -4.69 -4.62 15.32
N PRO A 103 -3.90 -3.65 14.82
CA PRO A 103 -3.27 -2.66 15.69
C PRO A 103 -4.25 -1.88 16.59
N TYR A 104 -5.48 -1.66 16.12
CA TYR A 104 -6.56 -1.07 16.91
C TYR A 104 -6.92 -1.86 18.19
N TYR A 105 -6.75 -3.18 18.24
CA TYR A 105 -7.14 -4.03 19.39
C TYR A 105 -6.00 -4.38 20.36
N LEU A 106 -4.75 -3.99 20.06
CA LEU A 106 -3.59 -4.33 20.88
C LEU A 106 -3.61 -3.66 22.28
N GLN A 107 -3.83 -4.40 23.35
CA GLN A 107 -3.88 -3.77 24.68
C GLN A 107 -2.51 -3.34 25.22
N GLU A 108 -1.44 -3.84 24.61
CA GLU A 108 -0.06 -3.60 25.03
C GLU A 108 0.81 -3.22 23.83
N ARG A 109 1.96 -2.60 24.12
CA ARG A 109 3.01 -2.41 23.11
C ARG A 109 3.48 -3.78 22.61
N PRO A 110 3.90 -3.90 21.34
CA PRO A 110 4.33 -5.17 20.80
C PRO A 110 5.51 -5.75 21.59
N ILE A 111 5.48 -7.06 21.82
CA ILE A 111 6.59 -7.80 22.43
C ILE A 111 7.71 -8.08 21.42
N ASP A 112 8.84 -8.60 21.91
CA ASP A 112 9.99 -9.02 21.11
C ASP A 112 9.58 -9.83 19.87
N GLY A 113 10.08 -9.37 18.72
CA GLY A 113 9.86 -9.96 17.41
C GLY A 113 8.67 -9.38 16.64
N ALA A 114 7.71 -8.70 17.28
CA ALA A 114 6.66 -7.98 16.57
C ALA A 114 7.15 -6.64 16.04
N TYR A 115 6.62 -6.19 14.90
CA TYR A 115 7.02 -4.91 14.30
C TYR A 115 5.89 -4.28 13.50
N TRP A 116 5.94 -2.95 13.42
CA TRP A 116 5.19 -2.17 12.43
C TRP A 116 6.07 -1.02 11.95
N THR A 117 6.63 -1.19 10.76
CA THR A 117 7.56 -0.24 10.16
C THR A 117 7.05 0.25 8.81
N LEU A 118 7.67 1.31 8.30
CA LEU A 118 7.31 1.94 7.04
C LEU A 118 8.54 2.08 6.16
N SER A 119 8.59 1.33 5.06
CA SER A 119 9.54 1.58 3.97
C SER A 119 9.05 2.77 3.16
N ILE A 120 9.93 3.70 2.85
CA ILE A 120 9.59 4.97 2.20
C ILE A 120 10.41 5.12 0.93
N TYR A 121 9.73 5.40 -0.19
CA TYR A 121 10.37 5.71 -1.46
C TYR A 121 9.91 7.08 -1.93
N GLN A 122 10.84 8.00 -2.11
CA GLN A 122 10.59 9.33 -2.63
C GLN A 122 10.72 9.36 -4.14
N VAL A 123 9.77 10.00 -4.81
CA VAL A 123 9.82 10.27 -6.24
C VAL A 123 10.64 11.54 -6.48
N LYS A 124 11.79 11.40 -7.15
CA LYS A 124 12.63 12.53 -7.61
C LYS A 124 12.71 12.53 -9.12
N GLY A 125 11.85 13.33 -9.75
CA GLY A 125 11.66 13.28 -11.20
C GLY A 125 11.18 11.89 -11.62
N MET A 126 11.88 11.26 -12.56
CA MET A 126 11.55 9.91 -13.05
C MET A 126 12.28 8.78 -12.30
N LYS A 127 12.64 9.00 -11.03
CA LYS A 127 13.36 8.02 -10.20
C LYS A 127 12.72 7.88 -8.82
N LEU A 128 12.85 6.68 -8.26
CA LEU A 128 12.53 6.38 -6.87
C LEU A 128 13.82 6.30 -6.06
N GLU A 129 13.85 6.97 -4.92
CA GLU A 129 14.92 6.91 -3.93
C GLU A 129 14.39 6.33 -2.62
N GLU A 130 15.00 5.24 -2.16
CA GLU A 130 14.69 4.62 -0.87
C GLU A 130 15.20 5.51 0.26
N GLU A 131 14.36 5.74 1.26
CA GLU A 131 14.69 6.45 2.48
C GLU A 131 14.78 5.51 3.68
N THR A 132 15.24 6.04 4.82
CA THR A 132 15.31 5.29 6.06
C THR A 132 13.94 4.76 6.50
N GLU A 133 13.87 3.45 6.75
CA GLU A 133 12.69 2.80 7.31
C GLU A 133 12.32 3.43 8.67
N LEU A 134 11.04 3.72 8.87
CA LEU A 134 10.53 4.27 10.13
C LEU A 134 9.85 3.20 10.97
N ASP A 135 10.08 3.23 12.28
CA ASP A 135 9.33 2.44 13.25
C ASP A 135 8.14 3.26 13.75
N LEU A 136 6.91 2.80 13.48
CA LEU A 136 5.69 3.54 13.82
C LEU A 136 5.40 3.55 15.33
N TYR A 137 5.80 2.52 16.07
CA TYR A 137 5.63 2.51 17.52
C TYR A 137 6.56 3.52 18.17
N LYS A 138 7.83 3.54 17.76
CA LYS A 138 8.80 4.53 18.24
C LYS A 138 8.38 5.94 17.88
N LEU A 139 7.94 6.16 16.64
CA LEU A 139 7.51 7.47 16.15
C LEU A 139 6.33 8.02 16.99
N VAL A 140 5.33 7.20 17.31
CA VAL A 140 4.20 7.60 18.16
C VAL A 140 4.60 7.73 19.63
N GLU A 141 5.50 6.89 20.13
CA GLU A 141 6.03 6.98 21.50
C GLU A 141 6.81 8.26 21.74
N ASP A 142 7.66 8.65 20.80
CA ASP A 142 8.43 9.90 20.83
C ASP A 142 7.50 11.13 20.83
N TYR A 143 6.31 11.01 20.21
CA TYR A 143 5.26 12.01 20.28
C TYR A 143 4.53 11.99 21.63
N ASN A 144 4.05 10.82 22.08
CA ASN A 144 3.40 10.64 23.38
C ASN A 144 3.42 9.15 23.81
N VAL A 145 4.04 8.89 24.96
CA VAL A 145 4.20 7.54 25.54
C VAL A 145 2.88 6.85 25.91
N ASP A 146 1.80 7.59 26.13
CA ASP A 146 0.49 7.03 26.45
C ASP A 146 -0.27 6.52 25.21
N TYR A 147 0.28 6.75 24.01
CA TYR A 147 -0.36 6.38 22.74
C TYR A 147 0.43 5.33 21.95
N ILE A 148 -0.29 4.60 21.09
CA ILE A 148 0.25 3.68 20.09
C ILE A 148 -0.45 3.85 18.73
N PRO A 149 0.21 3.50 17.61
CA PRO A 149 -0.42 3.52 16.29
C PRO A 149 -1.56 2.49 16.22
N ALA A 150 -2.64 2.87 15.57
CA ALA A 150 -3.84 2.05 15.42
C ALA A 150 -4.20 1.79 13.94
N GLU A 151 -3.96 2.74 13.05
CA GLU A 151 -4.26 2.62 11.62
C GLU A 151 -3.43 3.61 10.78
N LEU A 152 -3.08 3.21 9.55
CA LEU A 152 -2.57 4.13 8.54
C LEU A 152 -3.69 4.57 7.59
N GLY A 153 -3.89 5.87 7.46
CA GLY A 153 -4.76 6.47 6.46
C GLY A 153 -4.03 6.75 5.14
N ASP A 154 -4.66 7.56 4.29
CA ASP A 154 -4.10 8.02 3.03
C ASP A 154 -3.02 9.11 3.23
N ILE A 155 -2.35 9.48 2.14
CA ILE A 155 -1.41 10.61 2.08
C ILE A 155 -2.14 11.83 1.58
N TYR A 156 -2.00 12.95 2.28
CA TYR A 156 -2.63 14.23 1.96
C TYR A 156 -1.57 15.26 1.60
N THR A 157 -1.88 16.15 0.66
CA THR A 157 -1.08 17.33 0.39
C THR A 157 -1.61 18.50 1.21
N TRP A 158 -0.74 19.23 1.88
CA TRP A 158 -1.08 20.42 2.66
C TRP A 158 0.06 21.43 2.56
N LYS A 159 -0.24 22.63 2.02
CA LYS A 159 0.72 23.73 1.82
C LYS A 159 2.00 23.26 1.15
N GLY A 160 1.86 22.57 0.02
CA GLY A 160 2.98 22.04 -0.78
C GLY A 160 3.73 20.84 -0.18
N GLN A 161 3.37 20.36 1.01
CA GLN A 161 4.00 19.21 1.68
C GLN A 161 3.05 18.01 1.76
N GLU A 162 3.58 16.80 1.85
CA GLU A 162 2.76 15.59 1.95
C GLU A 162 2.83 14.97 3.33
N TYR A 163 1.66 14.54 3.82
CA TYR A 163 1.46 14.04 5.16
C TYR A 163 0.75 12.69 5.11
N LEU A 164 1.34 11.68 5.75
CA LEU A 164 0.66 10.41 6.00
C LEU A 164 -0.22 10.53 7.24
N LYS A 165 -1.51 10.23 7.11
CA LYS A 165 -2.39 10.12 8.28
C LYS A 165 -2.06 8.87 9.09
N ILE A 166 -1.91 9.04 10.40
CA ILE A 166 -1.75 7.96 11.37
C ILE A 166 -2.85 8.12 12.42
N GLN A 167 -3.78 7.17 12.49
CA GLN A 167 -4.68 7.10 13.64
C GLN A 167 -3.89 6.52 14.81
N ILE A 168 -3.89 7.24 15.93
CA ILE A 168 -3.32 6.75 17.19
C ILE A 168 -4.44 6.56 18.22
N ARG A 169 -4.17 5.76 19.23
CA ARG A 169 -5.08 5.58 20.36
C ARG A 169 -4.36 5.47 21.68
N ASP A 170 -5.08 5.84 22.73
CA ASP A 170 -4.61 5.73 24.10
C ASP A 170 -4.45 4.24 24.50
N LEU A 171 -3.35 3.94 25.19
CA LEU A 171 -3.02 2.58 25.61
C LEU A 171 -3.96 2.06 26.71
N LYS A 172 -4.43 2.94 27.61
CA LYS A 172 -5.32 2.61 28.74
C LYS A 172 -6.79 2.72 28.37
N ASN A 173 -7.15 3.64 27.47
CA ASN A 173 -8.51 3.84 26.99
C ASN A 173 -8.58 3.76 25.46
N TYR A 174 -8.62 2.55 24.91
CA TYR A 174 -8.53 2.29 23.46
C TYR A 174 -9.62 2.99 22.61
N GLN A 175 -10.73 3.43 23.21
CA GLN A 175 -11.78 4.20 22.51
C GLN A 175 -11.36 5.66 22.24
N ASN A 176 -10.40 6.18 23.03
CA ASN A 176 -9.83 7.50 22.82
C ASN A 176 -8.82 7.44 21.67
N THR A 177 -9.26 7.85 20.50
CA THR A 177 -8.45 7.86 19.28
C THR A 177 -8.35 9.27 18.72
N LYS A 178 -7.22 9.59 18.10
CA LYS A 178 -7.04 10.86 17.40
C LYS A 178 -6.19 10.69 16.13
N PRO A 179 -6.47 11.44 15.06
CA PRO A 179 -5.62 11.45 13.89
C PRO A 179 -4.39 12.33 14.14
N LEU A 180 -3.23 11.84 13.72
CA LEU A 180 -1.99 12.59 13.60
C LEU A 180 -1.47 12.53 12.16
N PHE A 181 -0.58 13.45 11.81
CA PHE A 181 -0.08 13.60 10.45
C PHE A 181 1.44 13.56 10.45
N LEU A 182 2.02 12.51 9.85
CA LEU A 182 3.45 12.40 9.64
C LEU A 182 3.84 13.18 8.38
N ASN A 183 4.57 14.27 8.56
CA ASN A 183 5.17 15.00 7.45
C ASN A 183 6.25 14.13 6.79
N LEU A 184 6.04 13.76 5.53
CA LEU A 184 6.91 12.82 4.81
C LEU A 184 8.25 13.46 4.40
N GLN A 185 8.40 14.78 4.44
CA GLN A 185 9.67 15.43 4.14
C GLN A 185 10.59 15.49 5.37
N ASN A 186 10.08 15.90 6.52
CA ASN A 186 10.88 16.12 7.73
C ASN A 186 10.78 14.98 8.76
N LYS A 187 9.89 13.99 8.52
CA LYS A 187 9.61 12.81 9.35
C LYS A 187 9.08 13.10 10.75
N LYS A 188 8.49 14.28 10.97
CA LYS A 188 7.86 14.65 12.25
C LYS A 188 6.36 14.42 12.20
N ILE A 189 5.81 14.02 13.33
CA ILE A 189 4.37 13.97 13.54
C ILE A 189 3.88 15.34 14.00
N GLU A 190 2.78 15.78 13.41
CA GLU A 190 2.13 17.05 13.69
C GLU A 190 0.60 16.84 13.85
N GLU A 191 -0.04 17.72 14.61
CA GLU A 191 -1.49 17.83 14.62
C GLU A 191 -1.92 18.80 13.52
N ASN A 192 -2.98 18.47 12.79
CA ASN A 192 -3.54 19.33 11.75
C ASN A 192 -5.06 19.23 11.80
N GLU A 193 -5.70 20.23 12.42
CA GLU A 193 -7.16 20.25 12.60
C GLU A 193 -7.93 20.29 11.28
N ILE A 194 -7.38 20.95 10.26
CA ILE A 194 -8.04 21.09 8.96
C ILE A 194 -8.04 19.75 8.23
N LEU A 195 -6.89 19.10 8.11
CA LEU A 195 -6.80 17.74 7.56
C LEU A 195 -7.59 16.74 8.41
N ALA A 196 -7.67 16.95 9.74
CA ALA A 196 -8.46 16.11 10.62
C ALA A 196 -9.98 16.26 10.41
N GLN A 197 -10.45 17.38 9.84
CA GLN A 197 -11.85 17.65 9.55
C GLN A 197 -12.24 17.35 8.10
N ASP A 198 -11.30 17.43 7.15
CA ASP A 198 -11.52 17.24 5.72
C ASP A 198 -11.97 15.80 5.32
N PHE A 199 -12.02 14.84 6.26
CA PHE A 199 -12.46 13.45 6.02
C PHE A 199 -13.88 13.28 5.45
N ASN A 200 -14.72 14.31 5.52
CA ASN A 200 -16.14 14.22 5.12
C ASN A 200 -16.47 14.85 3.76
N ARG A 201 -15.49 15.42 3.05
CA ARG A 201 -15.75 16.14 1.79
C ARG A 201 -15.72 15.23 0.57
N LYS A 202 -16.91 14.86 0.07
CA LYS A 202 -17.12 14.33 -1.29
C LYS A 202 -17.03 15.47 -2.32
N LEU A 203 -15.85 16.08 -2.46
CA LEU A 203 -15.68 17.24 -3.36
C LEU A 203 -14.84 16.93 -4.61
N GLY A 204 -14.49 15.67 -4.85
CA GLY A 204 -13.68 15.24 -5.99
C GLY A 204 -14.46 14.97 -7.27
N VAL A 205 -13.75 14.96 -8.39
CA VAL A 205 -14.24 14.42 -9.66
C VAL A 205 -14.59 12.94 -9.45
N THR A 206 -15.75 12.50 -9.93
CA THR A 206 -16.18 11.10 -9.82
C THR A 206 -16.38 10.47 -11.19
N THR A 207 -16.04 9.20 -11.33
CA THR A 207 -16.25 8.42 -12.55
C THR A 207 -17.42 7.45 -12.35
N SER A 208 -18.18 7.20 -13.42
CA SER A 208 -19.20 6.14 -13.42
C SER A 208 -18.60 4.76 -13.73
N THR A 209 -17.35 4.74 -14.20
CA THR A 209 -16.65 3.52 -14.63
C THR A 209 -15.81 2.93 -13.50
N SER A 210 -16.02 1.65 -13.22
CA SER A 210 -15.09 0.83 -12.44
C SER A 210 -14.06 0.23 -13.39
N TRP A 211 -12.79 0.53 -13.16
CA TRP A 211 -11.69 -0.06 -13.94
C TRP A 211 -11.38 -1.50 -13.54
N ASP A 212 -11.78 -1.91 -12.32
CA ASP A 212 -11.69 -3.29 -11.85
C ASP A 212 -12.67 -4.15 -12.63
N ASP A 213 -12.15 -4.93 -13.58
CA ASP A 213 -12.96 -5.80 -14.44
C ASP A 213 -12.19 -7.04 -14.87
N LYS A 214 -12.86 -8.20 -14.77
CA LYS A 214 -12.34 -9.46 -15.34
C LYS A 214 -12.17 -9.37 -16.86
N ALA A 215 -12.91 -8.49 -17.54
CA ALA A 215 -12.85 -8.32 -18.98
C ALA A 215 -11.59 -7.57 -19.46
N ASN A 216 -10.92 -6.80 -18.60
CA ASN A 216 -9.70 -6.07 -18.93
C ASN A 216 -8.48 -6.53 -18.09
N GLY A 217 -8.69 -7.45 -17.15
CA GLY A 217 -7.62 -8.03 -16.32
C GLY A 217 -7.06 -7.10 -15.25
N ILE A 218 -7.59 -5.90 -15.09
CA ILE A 218 -7.22 -4.96 -14.02
C ILE A 218 -7.88 -5.44 -12.73
N LYS A 219 -7.07 -5.52 -11.67
CA LYS A 219 -7.50 -5.84 -10.31
C LYS A 219 -7.09 -4.69 -9.41
N THR A 220 -8.05 -3.86 -9.01
CA THR A 220 -7.79 -2.72 -8.13
C THR A 220 -7.81 -3.17 -6.66
N VAL A 221 -7.07 -2.45 -5.82
CA VAL A 221 -7.22 -2.57 -4.37
C VAL A 221 -8.17 -1.48 -3.92
N SER A 222 -9.15 -1.84 -3.08
CA SER A 222 -10.33 -1.01 -2.74
C SER A 222 -10.04 0.35 -2.09
N VAL A 223 -8.79 0.63 -1.73
CA VAL A 223 -8.32 1.90 -1.18
C VAL A 223 -6.94 2.16 -1.81
N GLY A 224 -6.61 3.39 -2.16
CA GLY A 224 -5.27 3.75 -2.64
C GLY A 224 -5.06 3.53 -4.14
N GLY A 225 -4.42 4.50 -4.79
CA GLY A 225 -4.12 4.52 -6.22
C GLY A 225 -3.14 3.42 -6.62
N GLU A 226 -3.59 2.17 -6.57
CA GLU A 226 -2.82 1.01 -7.00
C GLU A 226 -3.70 -0.06 -7.64
N PHE A 227 -3.13 -0.78 -8.59
CA PHE A 227 -3.75 -1.95 -9.19
C PHE A 227 -2.70 -2.93 -9.71
N SER A 228 -3.15 -4.14 -10.02
CA SER A 228 -2.38 -5.11 -10.79
C SER A 228 -3.09 -5.42 -12.10
N ILE A 229 -2.33 -5.90 -13.09
CA ILE A 229 -2.89 -6.40 -14.34
C ILE A 229 -2.56 -7.87 -14.49
N ASP A 230 -3.56 -8.65 -14.87
CA ASP A 230 -3.40 -10.06 -15.16
C ASP A 230 -2.55 -10.25 -16.42
N LYS A 231 -1.57 -11.15 -16.34
CA LYS A 231 -0.60 -11.39 -17.41
C LYS A 231 -1.27 -11.75 -18.74
N ALA A 232 -2.46 -12.37 -18.72
CA ALA A 232 -3.21 -12.70 -19.93
C ALA A 232 -3.68 -11.47 -20.73
N PHE A 233 -3.71 -10.28 -20.12
CA PHE A 233 -4.24 -9.06 -20.71
C PHE A 233 -3.14 -8.05 -21.10
N LEU A 234 -1.86 -8.40 -20.98
CA LEU A 234 -0.75 -7.48 -21.31
C LEU A 234 -0.75 -7.02 -22.77
N GLU A 235 -1.24 -7.85 -23.69
CA GLU A 235 -1.32 -7.54 -25.12
C GLU A 235 -2.28 -6.36 -25.44
N GLN A 236 -3.23 -6.05 -24.55
CA GLN A 236 -4.16 -4.93 -24.74
C GLN A 236 -3.54 -3.58 -24.31
N THR A 237 -2.47 -3.62 -23.53
CA THR A 237 -1.80 -2.43 -23.01
C THR A 237 -1.13 -1.66 -24.15
N GLN A 238 -0.86 -0.38 -23.93
CA GLN A 238 -0.16 0.47 -24.89
C GLN A 238 1.36 0.26 -24.89
N PHE A 239 1.87 -0.71 -24.13
CA PHE A 239 3.31 -0.99 -24.02
C PHE A 239 3.78 -1.97 -25.09
N SER A 240 4.90 -1.65 -25.74
CA SER A 240 5.54 -2.62 -26.65
C SER A 240 6.17 -3.78 -25.87
N LYS A 241 6.14 -5.00 -26.41
CA LYS A 241 6.71 -6.19 -25.74
C LYS A 241 8.20 -6.07 -25.39
N SER A 242 8.94 -5.26 -26.15
CA SER A 242 10.36 -5.02 -25.91
C SER A 242 10.62 -3.99 -24.81
N SER A 243 9.62 -3.18 -24.45
CA SER A 243 9.72 -2.11 -23.46
C SER A 243 9.94 -2.65 -22.05
N LYS A 244 10.55 -1.82 -21.19
CA LYS A 244 10.77 -2.15 -19.78
C LYS A 244 9.45 -2.29 -18.99
N PRO A 245 8.44 -1.40 -19.13
CA PRO A 245 7.12 -1.59 -18.52
C PRO A 245 6.52 -2.97 -18.80
N TYR A 246 6.50 -3.40 -20.07
CA TYR A 246 5.92 -4.69 -20.44
C TYR A 246 6.65 -5.85 -19.78
N LYS A 247 7.99 -5.84 -19.83
CA LYS A 247 8.83 -6.89 -19.20
C LYS A 247 8.65 -6.93 -17.69
N LEU A 248 8.49 -5.78 -17.03
CA LEU A 248 8.20 -5.70 -15.60
C LEU A 248 6.87 -6.37 -15.26
N LEU A 249 5.81 -6.04 -15.99
CA LEU A 249 4.50 -6.66 -15.79
C LEU A 249 4.53 -8.17 -16.08
N GLU A 250 5.30 -8.59 -17.09
CA GLU A 250 5.43 -9.99 -17.50
C GLU A 250 6.12 -10.87 -16.43
N LYS A 251 7.05 -10.31 -15.64
CA LYS A 251 7.71 -11.00 -14.52
C LYS A 251 6.70 -11.48 -13.45
N GLY A 252 5.53 -10.87 -13.36
CA GLY A 252 4.55 -11.11 -12.30
C GLY A 252 4.89 -10.34 -11.02
N ASN A 253 3.96 -10.30 -10.06
CA ASN A 253 4.10 -9.56 -8.78
C ASN A 253 4.40 -8.06 -8.92
N ALA A 254 4.17 -7.48 -10.09
CA ALA A 254 4.26 -6.05 -10.30
C ALA A 254 2.98 -5.36 -9.84
N THR A 255 3.14 -4.24 -9.14
CA THR A 255 2.06 -3.33 -8.74
C THR A 255 2.19 -2.05 -9.55
N VAL A 256 1.09 -1.58 -10.10
CA VAL A 256 1.00 -0.26 -10.72
C VAL A 256 0.52 0.72 -9.67
N PHE A 257 1.26 1.79 -9.44
CA PHE A 257 0.90 2.90 -8.59
C PHE A 257 0.50 4.11 -9.44
N ILE A 258 -0.60 4.74 -9.08
CA ILE A 258 -1.03 6.06 -9.55
C ILE A 258 -0.57 7.05 -8.48
N LEU A 259 0.39 7.89 -8.83
CA LEU A 259 1.08 8.78 -7.91
C LEU A 259 0.21 10.00 -7.61
N ASN A 260 -0.66 9.87 -6.62
CA ASN A 260 -1.61 10.91 -6.21
C ASN A 260 -1.79 10.93 -4.69
N SER A 261 -1.79 12.12 -4.10
CA SER A 261 -2.35 12.31 -2.75
C SER A 261 -3.87 12.26 -2.80
N LYS A 262 -4.50 11.99 -1.65
CA LYS A 262 -5.95 11.84 -1.51
C LYS A 262 -6.73 13.08 -1.94
N ASN A 263 -6.21 14.26 -1.63
CA ASN A 263 -6.78 15.56 -1.96
C ASN A 263 -6.00 16.21 -3.11
N SER A 264 -5.83 15.48 -4.21
CA SER A 264 -5.09 15.98 -5.37
C SER A 264 -6.01 16.69 -6.38
N ALA A 265 -5.69 17.93 -6.79
CA ALA A 265 -6.42 18.64 -7.84
C ALA A 265 -6.23 17.99 -9.22
N VAL A 266 -5.14 17.24 -9.40
CA VAL A 266 -4.86 16.51 -10.64
C VAL A 266 -5.14 15.01 -10.50
N GLN A 267 -5.89 14.61 -9.46
CA GLN A 267 -6.12 13.19 -9.16
C GLN A 267 -6.68 12.45 -10.37
N PHE A 268 -7.83 12.92 -10.87
CA PHE A 268 -8.54 12.26 -11.97
C PHE A 268 -7.71 12.26 -13.26
N GLU A 269 -7.07 13.37 -13.63
CA GLU A 269 -6.25 13.45 -14.85
C GLU A 269 -5.10 12.43 -14.83
N ARG A 270 -4.43 12.27 -13.68
CA ARG A 270 -3.37 11.28 -13.48
C ARG A 270 -3.90 9.86 -13.51
N GLU A 271 -5.04 9.59 -12.87
CA GLU A 271 -5.72 8.29 -12.97
C GLU A 271 -6.06 7.96 -14.43
N ALA A 272 -6.73 8.86 -15.14
CA ALA A 272 -7.11 8.69 -16.54
C ALA A 272 -5.90 8.42 -17.43
N THR A 273 -4.83 9.20 -17.28
CA THR A 273 -3.59 9.04 -18.06
C THR A 273 -2.91 7.69 -17.79
N VAL A 274 -2.85 7.26 -16.54
CA VAL A 274 -2.29 5.94 -16.20
C VAL A 274 -3.17 4.83 -16.77
N TYR A 275 -4.48 4.83 -16.53
CA TYR A 275 -5.40 3.80 -17.04
C TYR A 275 -5.38 3.69 -18.57
N SER A 276 -5.20 4.81 -19.28
CA SER A 276 -5.08 4.83 -20.75
C SER A 276 -3.92 3.99 -21.27
N LEU A 277 -2.87 3.77 -20.47
CA LEU A 277 -1.74 2.90 -20.85
C LEU A 277 -2.07 1.41 -20.70
N PHE A 278 -3.06 1.03 -19.89
CA PHE A 278 -3.39 -0.37 -19.58
C PHE A 278 -4.65 -0.87 -20.29
N LEU A 279 -5.45 0.05 -20.82
CA LEU A 279 -6.68 -0.26 -21.53
C LEU A 279 -6.47 -0.21 -23.05
N PRO A 280 -7.33 -0.91 -23.83
CA PRO A 280 -7.37 -0.75 -25.28
C PRO A 280 -7.58 0.72 -25.67
N SER A 281 -6.98 1.15 -26.79
CA SER A 281 -7.08 2.53 -27.28
C SER A 281 -8.50 2.96 -27.67
N THR A 282 -9.44 2.01 -27.76
CA THR A 282 -10.86 2.27 -28.01
C THR A 282 -11.64 2.64 -26.76
N VAL A 283 -11.07 2.46 -25.57
CA VAL A 283 -11.74 2.78 -24.30
C VAL A 283 -11.60 4.27 -24.01
N ASN A 284 -12.74 4.93 -23.75
CA ASN A 284 -12.76 6.33 -23.35
C ASN A 284 -12.64 6.46 -21.83
N VAL A 285 -11.47 6.85 -21.33
CA VAL A 285 -11.25 7.05 -19.90
C VAL A 285 -11.97 8.29 -19.32
N TYR A 286 -12.50 9.16 -20.19
CA TYR A 286 -13.28 10.34 -19.82
C TYR A 286 -14.80 10.11 -19.91
N GLU A 287 -15.26 8.88 -20.17
CA GLU A 287 -16.69 8.59 -20.28
C GLU A 287 -17.43 8.85 -18.96
N ALA A 288 -18.51 9.65 -19.03
CA ALA A 288 -19.39 9.96 -17.91
C ALA A 288 -18.66 10.40 -16.63
N VAL A 289 -17.68 11.29 -16.79
CA VAL A 289 -16.94 11.89 -15.69
C VAL A 289 -17.72 13.07 -15.14
N ASN A 290 -17.99 13.07 -13.84
CA ASN A 290 -18.72 14.13 -13.18
C ASN A 290 -17.76 15.11 -12.50
N ILE A 291 -17.86 16.39 -12.87
CA ILE A 291 -17.17 17.51 -12.25
C ILE A 291 -18.19 18.22 -11.34
N PRO A 292 -17.98 18.23 -10.01
CA PRO A 292 -18.87 18.93 -9.10
C PRO A 292 -18.74 20.46 -9.25
N SER A 293 -19.80 21.19 -8.88
CA SER A 293 -19.88 22.65 -8.99
C SER A 293 -18.75 23.42 -8.28
N GLU A 294 -18.26 22.85 -7.19
CA GLU A 294 -17.20 23.39 -6.37
C GLU A 294 -15.85 23.40 -7.10
N LEU A 295 -15.69 22.54 -8.12
CA LEU A 295 -14.48 22.41 -8.91
C LEU A 295 -14.63 22.93 -10.34
N SER A 296 -15.79 23.45 -10.75
CA SER A 296 -16.01 23.94 -12.11
C SER A 296 -15.81 25.45 -12.25
N VAL A 297 -15.47 25.87 -13.47
CA VAL A 297 -15.24 27.28 -13.85
C VAL A 297 -16.51 28.13 -13.68
N ASP A 298 -17.68 27.60 -14.04
CA ASP A 298 -18.97 28.29 -14.01
C ASP A 298 -19.79 28.00 -12.74
N SER A 299 -19.24 27.22 -11.81
CA SER A 299 -19.90 26.76 -10.59
C SER A 299 -21.19 25.97 -10.84
N GLN A 300 -21.27 25.24 -11.96
CA GLN A 300 -22.29 24.25 -12.26
C GLN A 300 -21.70 22.84 -12.28
N GLU A 301 -22.54 21.83 -12.04
CA GLU A 301 -22.13 20.43 -12.20
C GLU A 301 -22.09 20.08 -13.69
N HIS A 302 -21.05 19.35 -14.12
CA HIS A 302 -20.86 18.93 -15.51
C HIS A 302 -20.59 17.44 -15.61
N ILE A 303 -21.28 16.75 -16.51
CA ILE A 303 -20.91 15.40 -16.94
C ILE A 303 -20.22 15.53 -18.30
N VAL A 304 -18.94 15.16 -18.36
CA VAL A 304 -18.11 15.25 -19.55
C VAL A 304 -17.80 13.87 -20.11
N ASN A 305 -17.51 13.81 -21.42
CA ASN A 305 -17.21 12.57 -22.14
C ASN A 305 -15.92 12.65 -22.95
N SER A 306 -15.11 13.69 -22.75
CA SER A 306 -13.85 13.89 -23.46
C SER A 306 -12.88 14.71 -22.63
N LYS A 307 -11.59 14.63 -22.95
CA LYS A 307 -10.57 15.47 -22.31
C LYS A 307 -10.84 16.95 -22.58
N GLU A 308 -11.26 17.30 -23.80
CA GLU A 308 -11.52 18.67 -24.21
C GLU A 308 -12.67 19.31 -23.42
N GLU A 309 -13.71 18.53 -23.11
CA GLU A 309 -14.79 18.99 -22.23
C GLU A 309 -14.34 19.08 -20.77
N PHE A 310 -13.56 18.11 -20.29
CA PHE A 310 -12.99 18.16 -18.94
C PHE A 310 -12.15 19.41 -18.75
N ASP A 311 -11.20 19.67 -19.64
CA ASP A 311 -10.31 20.83 -19.61
C ASP A 311 -11.08 22.16 -19.74
N ARG A 312 -12.25 22.16 -20.37
CA ARG A 312 -13.11 23.34 -20.51
C ARG A 312 -13.82 23.70 -19.21
N TYR A 313 -14.32 22.69 -18.49
CA TYR A 313 -15.19 22.91 -17.34
C TYR A 313 -14.47 22.79 -16.00
N TYR A 314 -13.38 22.04 -15.91
CA TYR A 314 -12.61 21.84 -14.68
C TYR A 314 -11.73 23.06 -14.36
N ASP A 315 -11.86 23.58 -13.14
CA ASP A 315 -11.04 24.68 -12.63
C ASP A 315 -9.96 24.16 -11.68
N ILE A 316 -8.77 23.94 -12.24
CA ILE A 316 -7.62 23.41 -11.50
C ILE A 316 -7.14 24.33 -10.38
N GLU A 317 -7.25 25.66 -10.54
CA GLU A 317 -6.80 26.61 -9.51
C GLU A 317 -7.79 26.67 -8.35
N LYS A 318 -9.09 26.63 -8.67
CA LYS A 318 -10.16 26.48 -7.67
C LYS A 318 -9.99 25.19 -6.86
N ALA A 319 -9.67 24.08 -7.54
CA ALA A 319 -9.39 22.80 -6.88
C ALA A 319 -8.15 22.86 -5.98
N ARG A 320 -7.01 23.37 -6.48
CA ARG A 320 -5.76 23.56 -5.71
C ARG A 320 -5.99 24.32 -4.42
N LYS A 321 -6.75 25.41 -4.51
CA LYS A 321 -7.09 26.26 -3.36
C LYS A 321 -8.02 25.55 -2.38
N LEU A 322 -9.05 24.87 -2.89
CA LEU A 322 -10.00 24.13 -2.05
C LEU A 322 -9.33 23.00 -1.28
N TYR A 323 -8.34 22.33 -1.89
CA TYR A 323 -7.60 21.22 -1.29
C TYR A 323 -6.36 21.64 -0.52
N HIS A 324 -6.07 22.93 -0.45
CA HIS A 324 -4.89 23.46 0.24
C HIS A 324 -3.57 22.84 -0.28
N GLU A 325 -3.50 22.54 -1.58
CA GLU A 325 -2.31 21.97 -2.20
C GLU A 325 -1.15 22.97 -2.27
N THR A 326 -1.48 24.25 -2.42
CA THR A 326 -0.55 25.38 -2.52
C THR A 326 -0.67 26.29 -1.30
N GLU A 327 0.27 27.24 -1.14
CA GLU A 327 0.35 28.14 0.04
C GLU A 327 -0.87 29.06 0.22
#